data_AF-A0AAU7E6J0-F1
#
_entry.id   AF-A0AAU7E6J0-F1
#
_cell.length_a   1.000
_cell.length_b   1.000
_cell.length_c   1.000
_cell.angle_alpha   90.00
_cell.angle_beta   90.00
_cell.angle_gamma   90.00
#
_symmetry.space_group_name_H-M   'P 1'
#
loop_
_entity.id
_entity.type
_entity.pdbx_description
1 polymer ?
#
loop_
_entity_poly.entity_id
_entity_poly.type
_entity_poly.pdbx_seq_one_letter_code
_entity_poly.pdbx_strand_id
1 'polypeptide(L)'
;MKSYAKANIFLKIIGFDDRNYHLLSSRFILLENLYDELFLVNEKQSDGFEILSDFKCEDNIIAKAFKLLCQKGYQKELEELFSQKSLKLIKNIPTCAGLGGGSSNCATFLKMINETLNLKLSKENLIQMSVALGSDIAFFLSDFKSANVGGCGEIVQEFEDDLVELEWTFPDIACQTQAVYKEFDLSSFDLNQNLKQAQIYEKLSTKELLSYKNTALNDLFIPCVSLYPKMSFFLTQNYFLSGSGSSVFKVKQ
;
A
#
# COMPACT_ATOMS: atom_id res chain seq x y z
N MET A 1 -12.04 1.85 13.65
CA MET A 1 -12.19 1.64 12.19
C MET A 1 -11.09 0.68 11.73
N LYS A 2 -11.42 -0.29 10.88
CA LYS A 2 -10.45 -1.26 10.37
C LYS A 2 -9.66 -0.67 9.20
N SER A 3 -8.36 -0.94 9.17
CA SER A 3 -7.42 -0.52 8.14
C SER A 3 -6.82 -1.77 7.50
N TYR A 4 -7.39 -2.20 6.39
CA TYR A 4 -7.05 -3.47 5.74
C TYR A 4 -5.74 -3.41 4.98
N ALA A 5 -5.04 -4.54 4.88
CA ALA A 5 -3.89 -4.70 4.01
C ALA A 5 -4.33 -4.81 2.54
N LYS A 6 -3.38 -4.57 1.63
CA LYS A 6 -3.51 -4.91 0.21
C LYS A 6 -2.40 -5.87 -0.18
N ALA A 7 -2.55 -6.51 -1.34
CA ALA A 7 -1.44 -7.17 -2.00
C ALA A 7 -1.39 -6.85 -3.49
N ASN A 8 -0.19 -6.97 -4.07
CA ASN A 8 0.01 -6.87 -5.51
C ASN A 8 -0.04 -8.28 -6.13
N ILE A 9 -0.94 -8.51 -7.08
CA ILE A 9 -0.97 -9.77 -7.86
C ILE A 9 0.14 -9.78 -8.91
N PHE A 10 0.36 -8.63 -9.54
CA PHE A 10 1.50 -8.35 -10.41
C PHE A 10 1.97 -6.91 -10.19
N LEU A 11 3.21 -6.60 -10.54
CA LEU A 11 3.79 -5.25 -10.53
C LEU A 11 4.82 -5.14 -11.65
N LYS A 12 4.53 -4.28 -12.62
CA LYS A 12 5.42 -3.95 -13.74
C LYS A 12 5.86 -2.50 -13.64
N ILE A 13 7.16 -2.26 -13.81
CA ILE A 13 7.70 -0.91 -13.96
C ILE A 13 7.66 -0.56 -15.45
N ILE A 14 6.92 0.50 -15.78
CA ILE A 14 6.58 0.85 -17.18
C ILE A 14 7.17 2.19 -17.63
N GLY A 15 7.89 2.89 -16.75
CA GLY A 15 8.56 4.14 -17.09
C GLY A 15 8.90 4.96 -15.85
N PHE A 16 9.13 6.25 -16.07
CA PHE A 16 9.42 7.23 -15.03
C PHE A 16 8.61 8.50 -15.27
N ASP A 17 8.23 9.19 -14.20
CA ASP A 17 7.65 10.53 -14.28
C ASP A 17 8.74 11.62 -14.37
N ASP A 18 8.31 12.88 -14.50
CA ASP A 18 9.22 14.04 -14.60
C ASP A 18 10.09 14.26 -13.34
N ARG A 19 9.75 13.59 -12.23
CA ARG A 19 10.48 13.64 -10.95
C ARG A 19 11.39 12.43 -10.77
N ASN A 20 11.52 11.57 -11.79
CA ASN A 20 12.23 10.28 -11.76
C ASN A 20 11.65 9.25 -10.77
N TYR A 21 10.35 9.33 -10.45
CA TYR A 21 9.66 8.23 -9.77
C TYR A 21 9.22 7.19 -10.78
N HIS A 22 9.33 5.90 -10.39
CA HIS A 22 8.88 4.79 -11.23
C HIS A 22 7.37 4.84 -11.45
N LEU A 23 6.98 4.83 -12.72
CA LEU A 23 5.63 4.55 -13.13
C LEU A 23 5.41 3.04 -13.12
N LEU A 24 4.33 2.62 -12.47
CA LEU A 24 3.95 1.22 -12.32
C LEU A 24 2.63 0.92 -13.02
N SER A 25 2.47 -0.33 -13.42
CA SER A 25 1.18 -0.98 -13.69
C SER A 25 1.10 -2.21 -12.80
N SER A 26 0.01 -2.34 -12.06
CA SER A 26 -0.15 -3.38 -11.04
C SER A 26 -1.62 -3.72 -10.86
N ARG A 27 -1.91 -4.90 -10.29
CA ARG A 27 -3.22 -5.17 -9.71
C ARG A 27 -3.14 -5.30 -8.21
N PHE A 28 -3.93 -4.48 -7.53
CA PHE A 28 -4.07 -4.53 -6.07
C PHE A 28 -5.33 -5.31 -5.73
N ILE A 29 -5.24 -6.14 -4.70
CA ILE A 29 -6.38 -6.78 -4.06
C ILE A 29 -6.39 -6.42 -2.58
N LEU A 30 -7.59 -6.27 -2.00
CA LEU A 30 -7.77 -6.02 -0.58
C LEU A 30 -7.73 -7.34 0.20
N LEU A 31 -6.95 -7.38 1.29
CA LEU A 31 -6.90 -8.53 2.19
C LEU A 31 -7.87 -8.31 3.36
N GLU A 32 -9.11 -8.74 3.20
CA GLU A 32 -10.19 -8.47 4.19
C GLU A 32 -9.93 -9.10 5.57
N ASN A 33 -9.11 -10.15 5.64
CA ASN A 33 -8.79 -10.86 6.88
C ASN A 33 -7.53 -10.36 7.60
N LEU A 34 -6.84 -9.33 7.06
CA LEU A 34 -5.62 -8.79 7.65
C LEU A 34 -5.73 -7.27 7.77
N TYR A 35 -5.84 -6.76 8.99
CA TYR A 35 -6.08 -5.33 9.23
C TYR A 35 -5.45 -4.84 10.53
N ASP A 36 -5.04 -3.58 10.50
CA ASP A 36 -4.81 -2.78 11.70
C ASP A 36 -6.13 -2.15 12.18
N GLU A 37 -6.10 -1.59 13.38
CA GLU A 37 -7.26 -0.94 13.97
C GLU A 37 -6.91 0.48 14.45
N LEU A 38 -7.74 1.45 14.06
CA LEU A 38 -7.63 2.84 14.49
C LEU A 38 -8.82 3.21 15.38
N PHE A 39 -8.56 3.94 16.45
CA PHE A 39 -9.58 4.43 17.39
C PHE A 39 -9.31 5.88 17.80
N LEU A 40 -10.37 6.64 18.07
CA LEU A 40 -10.28 7.88 18.84
C LEU A 40 -10.61 7.56 20.30
N VAL A 41 -9.63 7.73 21.19
CA VAL A 41 -9.73 7.39 22.61
C VAL A 41 -9.63 8.62 23.49
N ASN A 42 -10.26 8.58 24.67
CA ASN A 42 -10.14 9.61 25.71
C ASN A 42 -8.91 9.35 26.61
N GLU A 43 -7.78 9.00 26.02
CA GLU A 43 -6.51 8.77 26.70
C GLU A 43 -5.52 9.79 26.16
N LYS A 44 -4.96 10.64 27.02
CA LYS A 44 -4.04 11.72 26.60
C LYS A 44 -2.78 11.66 27.45
N GLN A 45 -1.61 11.64 26.80
CA GLN A 45 -0.31 11.66 27.50
C GLN A 45 0.51 12.91 27.17
N SER A 46 0.16 13.64 26.12
CA SER A 46 0.76 14.92 25.75
C SER A 46 -0.25 15.90 25.15
N ASP A 47 0.06 17.19 25.13
CA ASP A 47 -0.75 18.18 24.42
C ASP A 47 -0.71 17.99 22.90
N GLY A 48 -1.80 18.35 22.21
CA GLY A 48 -1.88 18.34 20.75
C GLY A 48 -2.11 16.97 20.14
N PHE A 49 -1.75 16.80 18.86
CA PHE A 49 -1.97 15.55 18.14
C PHE A 49 -1.01 14.46 18.61
N GLU A 50 -1.58 13.37 19.12
CA GLU A 50 -0.86 12.24 19.70
C GLU A 50 -1.37 10.94 19.10
N ILE A 51 -0.43 10.03 18.83
CA ILE A 51 -0.73 8.68 18.35
C ILE A 51 -0.21 7.67 19.38
N LEU A 52 -1.12 6.94 20.00
CA LEU A 52 -0.84 5.85 20.92
C LEU A 52 -0.73 4.55 20.12
N SER A 53 0.40 3.86 20.19
CA SER A 53 0.65 2.67 19.38
C SER A 53 1.47 1.65 20.16
N ASP A 54 1.17 0.37 19.96
CA ASP A 54 1.93 -0.78 20.46
C ASP A 54 3.27 -0.96 19.72
N PHE A 55 3.37 -0.38 18.53
CA PHE A 55 4.56 -0.34 17.69
C PHE A 55 5.16 1.07 17.65
N LYS A 56 6.49 1.18 17.61
CA LYS A 56 7.17 2.46 17.40
C LYS A 56 6.91 2.93 15.97
N CYS A 57 6.02 3.90 15.83
CA CYS A 57 5.62 4.40 14.52
C CYS A 57 6.71 5.32 13.94
N GLU A 58 7.76 4.72 13.38
CA GLU A 58 8.81 5.44 12.68
C GLU A 58 8.25 6.01 11.37
N ASP A 59 8.23 7.34 11.28
CA ASP A 59 7.75 8.13 10.16
C ASP A 59 6.25 7.98 9.84
N ASN A 60 5.42 8.36 10.82
CA ASN A 60 3.98 8.18 10.74
C ASN A 60 3.32 9.06 9.65
N ILE A 61 3.00 8.44 8.52
CA ILE A 61 2.23 9.06 7.42
C ILE A 61 0.92 9.66 7.94
N ILE A 62 0.31 9.13 9.01
CA ILE A 62 -0.85 9.74 9.66
C ILE A 62 -0.54 11.15 10.18
N ALA A 63 0.62 11.38 10.79
CA ALA A 63 1.00 12.72 11.23
C ALA A 63 1.20 13.68 10.05
N LYS A 64 1.68 13.17 8.90
CA LYS A 64 1.73 13.95 7.65
C LYS A 64 0.31 14.26 7.14
N ALA A 65 -0.62 13.32 7.24
CA ALA A 65 -2.03 13.51 6.91
C ALA A 65 -2.74 14.52 7.82
N PHE A 66 -2.48 14.49 9.13
CA PHE A 66 -2.96 15.48 10.09
C PHE A 66 -2.49 16.89 9.69
N LYS A 67 -1.19 17.06 9.46
CA LYS A 67 -0.61 18.35 9.01
C LYS A 67 -1.22 18.81 7.69
N LEU A 68 -1.45 17.89 6.75
CA LEU A 68 -2.08 18.20 5.47
C LEU A 68 -3.51 18.73 5.66
N LEU A 69 -4.32 18.11 6.52
CA LEU A 69 -5.67 18.60 6.83
C LEU A 69 -5.63 19.98 7.50
N CYS A 70 -4.68 20.24 8.40
CA CYS A 70 -4.47 21.58 8.96
C CYS A 70 -4.18 22.61 7.85
N GLN A 71 -3.27 22.29 6.93
CA GLN A 71 -2.95 23.14 5.78
C GLN A 71 -4.13 23.35 4.81
N LYS A 72 -5.11 22.43 4.81
CA LYS A 72 -6.35 22.55 4.04
C LYS A 72 -7.46 23.33 4.75
N GLY A 73 -7.16 23.93 5.91
CA GLY A 73 -8.06 24.84 6.62
C GLY A 73 -8.84 24.20 7.76
N TYR A 74 -8.55 22.95 8.14
CA TYR A 74 -9.25 22.23 9.20
C TYR A 74 -8.51 22.23 10.55
N GLN A 75 -7.56 23.14 10.73
CA GLN A 75 -6.69 23.16 11.90
C GLN A 75 -7.48 23.33 13.20
N LYS A 76 -8.47 24.23 13.23
CA LYS A 76 -9.25 24.54 14.44
C LYS A 76 -10.05 23.33 14.90
N GLU A 77 -10.76 22.68 13.97
CA GLU A 77 -11.58 21.50 14.24
C GLU A 77 -10.73 20.31 14.70
N LEU A 78 -9.54 20.16 14.10
CA LEU A 78 -8.57 19.15 14.50
C LEU A 78 -8.00 19.39 15.89
N GLU A 79 -7.57 20.63 16.18
CA GLU A 79 -7.04 20.99 17.50
C GLU A 79 -8.09 20.81 18.59
N GLU A 80 -9.35 21.20 18.33
CA GLU A 80 -10.46 20.98 19.25
C GLU A 80 -10.67 19.48 19.53
N LEU A 81 -10.72 18.65 18.49
CA LEU A 81 -10.87 17.20 18.65
C LEU A 81 -9.71 16.58 19.45
N PHE A 82 -8.47 16.89 19.07
CA PHE A 82 -7.28 16.27 19.66
C PHE A 82 -6.83 16.92 20.98
N SER A 83 -7.48 17.99 21.41
CA SER A 83 -7.34 18.52 22.78
C SER A 83 -7.87 17.55 23.84
N GLN A 84 -8.84 16.70 23.47
CA GLN A 84 -9.47 15.72 24.38
C GLN A 84 -9.25 14.27 23.95
N LYS A 85 -8.88 14.04 22.69
CA LYS A 85 -8.72 12.71 22.10
C LYS A 85 -7.26 12.42 21.75
N SER A 86 -6.89 11.15 21.76
CA SER A 86 -5.73 10.64 21.02
C SER A 86 -6.14 9.62 19.99
N LEU A 87 -5.31 9.46 18.96
CA LEU A 87 -5.49 8.40 17.99
C LEU A 87 -4.77 7.16 18.50
N LYS A 88 -5.49 6.07 18.77
CA LYS A 88 -4.89 4.78 19.08
C LYS A 88 -4.80 3.92 17.82
N LEU A 89 -3.62 3.38 17.56
CA LEU A 89 -3.33 2.46 16.45
C LEU A 89 -2.87 1.12 17.03
N ILE A 90 -3.54 0.03 16.63
CA ILE A 90 -3.13 -1.33 16.93
C ILE A 90 -2.61 -1.96 15.63
N LYS A 91 -1.35 -2.40 15.62
CA LYS A 91 -0.65 -2.90 14.44
C LYS A 91 -0.68 -4.43 14.36
N ASN A 92 -1.38 -4.97 13.37
CA ASN A 92 -1.36 -6.39 13.01
C ASN A 92 -0.78 -6.64 11.62
N ILE A 93 -0.82 -5.66 10.72
CA ILE A 93 -0.22 -5.78 9.38
C ILE A 93 1.31 -5.71 9.52
N PRO A 94 2.05 -6.75 9.09
CA PRO A 94 3.50 -6.75 9.12
C PRO A 94 4.10 -5.52 8.42
N THR A 95 5.03 -4.85 9.10
CA THR A 95 5.70 -3.66 8.58
C THR A 95 6.76 -4.05 7.54
N CYS A 96 7.00 -3.18 6.55
CA CYS A 96 7.97 -3.43 5.47
C CYS A 96 7.74 -4.77 4.73
N ALA A 97 6.49 -5.22 4.67
CA ALA A 97 6.11 -6.51 4.11
C ALA A 97 5.43 -6.41 2.74
N GLY A 98 5.35 -5.22 2.13
CA GLY A 98 4.74 -5.05 0.80
C GLY A 98 3.20 -5.09 0.82
N LEU A 99 2.59 -4.82 1.98
CA LEU A 99 1.14 -4.94 2.23
C LEU A 99 0.39 -3.60 2.34
N GLY A 100 1.09 -2.47 2.15
CA GLY A 100 0.46 -1.14 2.18
C GLY A 100 -0.08 -0.70 3.54
N GLY A 101 0.33 -1.31 4.66
CA GLY A 101 -0.23 -1.04 5.99
C GLY A 101 -0.19 0.44 6.39
N GLY A 102 0.94 1.14 6.22
CA GLY A 102 1.05 2.56 6.54
C GLY A 102 0.12 3.45 5.68
N SER A 103 0.04 3.16 4.37
CA SER A 103 -0.88 3.85 3.45
C SER A 103 -2.34 3.59 3.82
N SER A 104 -2.68 2.36 4.19
CA SER A 104 -4.00 1.99 4.69
C SER A 104 -4.35 2.75 5.97
N ASN A 105 -3.40 2.84 6.92
CA ASN A 105 -3.63 3.55 8.17
C ASN A 105 -3.87 5.04 7.91
N CYS A 106 -3.12 5.64 6.97
CA CYS A 106 -3.32 7.02 6.53
C CYS A 106 -4.70 7.22 5.89
N ALA A 107 -5.10 6.37 4.93
CA ALA A 107 -6.40 6.44 4.29
C ALA A 107 -7.55 6.31 5.30
N THR A 108 -7.40 5.37 6.24
CA THR A 108 -8.38 5.11 7.31
C THR A 108 -8.48 6.30 8.26
N PHE A 109 -7.36 6.94 8.59
CA PHE A 109 -7.35 8.17 9.38
C PHE A 109 -8.09 9.31 8.64
N LEU A 110 -7.78 9.54 7.35
CA LEU A 110 -8.46 10.57 6.56
C LEU A 110 -9.98 10.36 6.51
N LYS A 111 -10.43 9.11 6.30
CA LYS A 111 -11.86 8.75 6.35
C LYS A 111 -12.47 9.01 7.73
N MET A 112 -11.83 8.48 8.78
CA MET A 112 -12.29 8.64 10.15
C MET A 112 -12.45 10.11 10.55
N ILE A 113 -11.49 10.96 10.20
CA ILE A 113 -11.56 12.39 10.52
C ILE A 113 -12.63 13.09 9.69
N ASN A 114 -12.73 12.79 8.40
CA ASN A 114 -13.78 13.35 7.54
C ASN A 114 -15.19 13.04 8.07
N GLU A 115 -15.40 11.80 8.55
CA GLU A 115 -16.66 11.36 9.17
C GLU A 115 -16.88 11.99 10.56
N THR A 116 -15.87 11.95 11.44
CA THR A 116 -15.98 12.41 12.83
C THR A 116 -16.26 13.91 12.91
N LEU A 117 -15.59 14.70 12.07
CA LEU A 117 -15.74 16.16 12.05
C LEU A 117 -16.77 16.63 11.01
N ASN A 118 -17.38 15.71 10.26
CA ASN A 118 -18.32 16.01 9.18
C ASN A 118 -17.76 17.07 8.20
N LEU A 119 -16.51 16.88 7.74
CA LEU A 119 -15.81 17.85 6.89
C LEU A 119 -16.40 17.93 5.47
N LYS A 120 -17.25 16.97 5.09
CA LYS A 120 -17.90 16.86 3.77
C LYS A 120 -16.90 16.82 2.62
N LEU A 121 -15.69 16.31 2.85
CA LEU A 121 -14.74 16.04 1.78
C LEU A 121 -15.24 14.85 0.96
N SER A 122 -15.33 15.03 -0.36
CA SER A 122 -15.63 13.93 -1.27
C SER A 122 -14.45 12.95 -1.34
N LYS A 123 -14.71 11.74 -1.82
CA LYS A 123 -13.69 10.71 -2.05
C LYS A 123 -12.59 11.22 -2.97
N GLU A 124 -12.97 11.91 -4.04
CA GLU A 124 -12.06 12.50 -5.02
C GLU A 124 -11.14 13.55 -4.39
N ASN A 125 -11.69 14.41 -3.52
CA ASN A 125 -10.90 15.40 -2.80
C ASN A 125 -9.90 14.75 -1.81
N LEU A 126 -10.31 13.68 -1.13
CA LEU A 126 -9.41 12.91 -0.26
C LEU A 126 -8.27 12.28 -1.07
N ILE A 127 -8.58 11.65 -2.20
CA ILE A 127 -7.60 11.04 -3.10
C ILE A 127 -6.62 12.11 -3.59
N GLN A 128 -7.13 13.22 -4.12
CA GLN A 128 -6.31 14.30 -4.68
C GLN A 128 -5.36 14.90 -3.65
N MET A 129 -5.79 15.10 -2.40
CA MET A 129 -4.87 15.61 -1.38
C MET A 129 -3.82 14.56 -0.97
N SER A 130 -4.19 13.29 -0.97
CA SER A 130 -3.34 12.20 -0.48
C SER A 130 -2.21 11.79 -1.43
N VAL A 131 -2.22 12.25 -2.69
CA VAL A 131 -1.19 11.95 -3.70
C VAL A 131 0.22 12.25 -3.19
N ALA A 132 0.38 13.32 -2.39
CA ALA A 132 1.68 13.72 -1.84
C ALA A 132 2.11 12.90 -0.60
N LEU A 133 1.22 12.11 -0.01
CA LEU A 133 1.48 11.36 1.23
C LEU A 133 1.99 9.95 0.96
N GLY A 134 1.51 9.31 -0.11
CA GLY A 134 1.87 7.95 -0.45
C GLY A 134 1.06 7.42 -1.63
N SER A 135 1.71 6.65 -2.48
CA SER A 135 1.14 6.10 -3.72
C SER A 135 -0.08 5.21 -3.48
N ASP A 136 0.00 4.29 -2.52
CA ASP A 136 -1.05 3.29 -2.30
C ASP A 136 -2.30 3.86 -1.59
N ILE A 137 -2.30 5.12 -1.13
CA ILE A 137 -3.41 5.69 -0.35
C ILE A 137 -4.68 5.80 -1.20
N ALA A 138 -4.54 6.11 -2.49
CA ALA A 138 -5.66 6.23 -3.42
C ALA A 138 -6.48 4.93 -3.50
N PHE A 139 -5.82 3.77 -3.50
CA PHE A 139 -6.48 2.47 -3.50
C PHE A 139 -7.33 2.25 -2.24
N PHE A 140 -6.80 2.57 -1.07
CA PHE A 140 -7.56 2.41 0.17
C PHE A 140 -8.72 3.41 0.28
N LEU A 141 -8.61 4.59 -0.34
CA LEU A 141 -9.70 5.57 -0.42
C LEU A 141 -10.78 5.20 -1.44
N SER A 142 -10.47 4.36 -2.44
CA SER A 142 -11.44 3.99 -3.49
C SER A 142 -12.55 3.07 -2.98
N ASP A 143 -12.28 2.29 -1.92
CA ASP A 143 -13.13 1.20 -1.40
C ASP A 143 -13.23 -0.04 -2.30
N PHE A 144 -12.39 -0.13 -3.34
CA PHE A 144 -12.40 -1.29 -4.23
C PHE A 144 -11.77 -2.51 -3.57
N LYS A 145 -12.33 -3.68 -3.85
CA LYS A 145 -11.76 -4.97 -3.43
C LYS A 145 -10.61 -5.40 -4.34
N SER A 146 -10.67 -5.01 -5.61
CA SER A 146 -9.66 -5.27 -6.62
C SER A 146 -9.61 -4.10 -7.60
N ALA A 147 -8.41 -3.69 -7.99
CA ALA A 147 -8.22 -2.59 -8.92
C ALA A 147 -6.91 -2.74 -9.70
N ASN A 148 -6.95 -2.36 -10.98
CA ASN A 148 -5.74 -2.00 -11.70
C ASN A 148 -5.25 -0.65 -11.19
N VAL A 149 -3.96 -0.58 -10.90
CA VAL A 149 -3.29 0.57 -10.31
C VAL A 149 -2.15 1.01 -11.22
N GLY A 150 -2.14 2.29 -11.57
CA GLY A 150 -1.20 2.91 -12.50
C GLY A 150 -0.57 4.19 -11.94
N GLY A 151 0.25 4.86 -12.77
CA GLY A 151 0.97 6.07 -12.35
C GLY A 151 2.08 5.72 -11.37
N CYS A 152 2.28 6.51 -10.33
CA CYS A 152 3.09 6.10 -9.17
C CYS A 152 2.30 5.23 -8.17
N GLY A 153 1.01 5.00 -8.42
CA GLY A 153 0.05 4.27 -7.57
C GLY A 153 -1.27 5.03 -7.34
N GLU A 154 -1.34 6.29 -7.79
CA GLU A 154 -2.48 7.18 -7.60
C GLU A 154 -3.63 6.97 -8.60
N ILE A 155 -3.38 6.33 -9.75
CA ILE A 155 -4.41 6.04 -10.74
C ILE A 155 -5.03 4.70 -10.40
N VAL A 156 -6.29 4.69 -9.95
CA VAL A 156 -6.96 3.47 -9.49
C VAL A 156 -8.23 3.25 -10.31
N GLN A 157 -8.32 2.11 -10.96
CA GLN A 157 -9.49 1.69 -11.72
C GLN A 157 -9.98 0.34 -11.20
N GLU A 158 -11.25 0.28 -10.78
CA GLU A 158 -11.87 -0.95 -10.30
C GLU A 158 -11.73 -2.08 -11.34
N PHE A 159 -11.42 -3.27 -10.87
CA PHE A 159 -11.30 -4.46 -11.69
C PHE A 159 -12.06 -5.61 -11.03
N GLU A 160 -13.15 -6.04 -11.65
CA GLU A 160 -13.89 -7.24 -11.24
C GLU A 160 -13.03 -8.47 -11.53
N ASP A 161 -12.55 -9.13 -10.49
CA ASP A 161 -11.57 -10.21 -10.59
C ASP A 161 -12.14 -11.57 -10.16
N ASP A 162 -11.69 -12.64 -10.83
CA ASP A 162 -11.91 -14.03 -10.42
C ASP A 162 -10.78 -14.44 -9.48
N LEU A 163 -10.90 -14.01 -8.21
CA LEU A 163 -9.90 -14.31 -7.18
C LEU A 163 -9.97 -15.78 -6.79
N VAL A 164 -8.86 -16.49 -7.03
CA VAL A 164 -8.64 -17.82 -6.47
C VAL A 164 -8.24 -17.72 -4.99
N GLU A 165 -8.43 -18.81 -4.23
CA GLU A 165 -7.99 -18.83 -2.84
C GLU A 165 -6.44 -18.80 -2.78
N LEU A 166 -5.91 -17.84 -2.02
CA LEU A 166 -4.46 -17.61 -1.89
C LEU A 166 -3.99 -17.96 -0.48
N GLU A 167 -2.90 -18.72 -0.38
CA GLU A 167 -2.19 -18.98 0.87
C GLU A 167 -1.07 -17.96 1.04
N TRP A 168 -1.15 -17.16 2.11
CA TRP A 168 -0.20 -16.09 2.41
C TRP A 168 0.89 -16.54 3.37
N THR A 169 2.11 -16.07 3.15
CA THR A 169 3.22 -16.19 4.08
C THR A 169 3.81 -14.82 4.32
N PHE A 170 4.07 -14.50 5.58
CA PHE A 170 4.62 -13.22 6.03
C PHE A 170 5.98 -13.47 6.68
N PRO A 171 7.07 -13.54 5.90
CA PRO A 171 8.41 -13.74 6.45
C PRO A 171 8.81 -12.57 7.35
N ASP A 172 9.52 -12.85 8.45
CA ASP A 172 10.12 -11.83 9.31
C ASP A 172 11.39 -11.25 8.65
N ILE A 173 11.17 -10.51 7.56
CA ILE A 173 12.18 -9.85 6.73
C ILE A 173 11.65 -8.46 6.39
N ALA A 174 12.30 -7.40 6.88
CA ALA A 174 11.90 -6.03 6.59
C ALA A 174 12.51 -5.55 5.26
N CYS A 175 11.77 -5.71 4.17
CA CYS A 175 12.20 -5.23 2.85
C CYS A 175 11.93 -3.73 2.72
N GLN A 176 12.99 -2.94 2.54
CA GLN A 176 12.89 -1.50 2.37
C GLN A 176 12.52 -1.18 0.92
N THR A 177 11.30 -0.68 0.68
CA THR A 177 10.78 -0.38 -0.66
C THR A 177 11.78 0.43 -1.48
N GLN A 178 12.29 1.53 -0.94
CA GLN A 178 13.25 2.38 -1.65
C GLN A 178 14.54 1.64 -2.05
N ALA A 179 15.02 0.71 -1.21
CA ALA A 179 16.23 -0.05 -1.52
C ALA A 179 15.97 -1.04 -2.68
N VAL A 180 14.83 -1.74 -2.66
CA VAL A 180 14.45 -2.70 -3.72
C VAL A 180 14.27 -2.02 -5.07
N TYR A 181 13.67 -0.83 -5.12
CA TYR A 181 13.58 -0.05 -6.36
C TYR A 181 14.96 0.42 -6.85
N LYS A 182 15.85 0.87 -5.94
CA LYS A 182 17.23 1.21 -6.31
C LYS A 182 18.01 0.02 -6.87
N GLU A 183 17.80 -1.17 -6.32
CA GLU A 183 18.40 -2.40 -6.84
C GLU A 183 17.85 -2.77 -8.23
N PHE A 184 16.55 -2.55 -8.46
CA PHE A 184 15.96 -2.70 -9.79
C PHE A 184 16.67 -1.80 -10.82
N ASP A 185 16.97 -0.55 -10.45
CA ASP A 185 17.64 0.42 -11.33
C ASP A 185 19.06 0.02 -11.74
N LEU A 186 19.70 -0.91 -11.03
CA LEU A 186 21.02 -1.44 -11.39
C LEU A 186 20.96 -2.45 -12.54
N SER A 187 19.78 -2.99 -12.83
CA SER A 187 19.56 -3.99 -13.88
C SER A 187 19.17 -3.33 -15.20
N SER A 188 19.57 -3.93 -16.33
CA SER A 188 19.03 -3.53 -17.64
C SER A 188 17.62 -4.10 -17.83
N PHE A 189 16.67 -3.25 -18.19
CA PHE A 189 15.29 -3.64 -18.47
C PHE A 189 14.78 -2.99 -19.77
N ASP A 190 13.92 -3.72 -20.50
CA ASP A 190 13.25 -3.22 -21.69
C ASP A 190 11.86 -2.66 -21.31
N LEU A 191 11.77 -1.33 -21.20
CA LEU A 191 10.53 -0.63 -20.91
C LEU A 191 9.43 -0.90 -21.94
N ASN A 192 9.77 -1.07 -23.22
CA ASN A 192 8.77 -1.35 -24.26
C ASN A 192 8.19 -2.74 -24.08
N GLN A 193 9.01 -3.71 -23.70
CA GLN A 193 8.55 -5.06 -23.37
C GLN A 193 7.68 -5.04 -22.12
N ASN A 194 8.10 -4.36 -21.06
CA ASN A 194 7.35 -4.22 -19.82
C ASN A 194 5.98 -3.58 -20.05
N LEU A 195 5.90 -2.51 -20.84
CA LEU A 195 4.65 -1.84 -21.18
C LEU A 195 3.70 -2.78 -21.93
N LYS A 196 4.20 -3.55 -22.90
CA LYS A 196 3.39 -4.55 -23.62
C LYS A 196 2.86 -5.64 -22.68
N GLN A 197 3.69 -6.12 -21.76
CA GLN A 197 3.27 -7.11 -20.76
C GLN A 197 2.21 -6.54 -19.81
N ALA A 198 2.42 -5.33 -19.29
CA ALA A 198 1.47 -4.63 -18.44
C ALA A 198 0.08 -4.50 -19.09
N GLN A 199 0.02 -4.07 -20.36
CA GLN A 199 -1.22 -3.95 -21.12
C GLN A 199 -1.97 -5.28 -21.32
N ILE A 200 -1.24 -6.40 -21.34
CA ILE A 200 -1.84 -7.74 -21.36
C ILE A 200 -2.35 -8.09 -19.97
N TYR A 201 -1.51 -7.94 -18.94
CA TYR A 201 -1.81 -8.32 -17.55
C TYR A 201 -3.00 -7.55 -16.95
N GLU A 202 -3.15 -6.27 -17.31
CA GLU A 202 -4.30 -5.45 -16.91
C GLU A 202 -5.67 -6.03 -17.33
N LYS A 203 -5.70 -6.92 -18.33
CA LYS A 203 -6.92 -7.52 -18.88
C LYS A 203 -7.17 -8.96 -18.41
N LEU A 204 -6.14 -9.64 -17.94
CA LEU A 204 -6.23 -11.03 -17.49
C LEU A 204 -6.81 -11.08 -16.07
N SER A 205 -7.57 -12.11 -15.74
CA SER A 205 -7.96 -12.41 -14.36
C SER A 205 -6.75 -12.81 -13.49
N THR A 206 -6.88 -12.72 -12.18
CA THR A 206 -5.87 -13.23 -11.23
C THR A 206 -5.56 -14.71 -11.51
N LYS A 207 -6.58 -15.52 -11.79
CA LYS A 207 -6.41 -16.94 -12.14
C LYS A 207 -5.50 -17.14 -13.36
N GLU A 208 -5.69 -16.35 -14.42
CA GLU A 208 -4.86 -16.41 -15.63
C GLU A 208 -3.44 -15.87 -15.36
N LEU A 209 -3.32 -14.78 -14.61
CA LEU A 209 -2.04 -14.19 -14.24
C LEU A 209 -1.16 -15.18 -13.47
N LEU A 210 -1.73 -15.92 -12.51
CA LEU A 210 -0.97 -16.87 -11.70
C LEU A 210 -0.52 -18.14 -12.44
N SER A 211 -0.83 -18.25 -13.75
CA SER A 211 -0.19 -19.24 -14.64
C SER A 211 1.18 -18.79 -15.16
N TYR A 212 1.51 -17.49 -15.07
CA TYR A 212 2.80 -16.95 -15.45
C TYR A 212 3.85 -17.20 -14.37
N LYS A 213 5.13 -17.12 -14.75
CA LYS A 213 6.25 -17.18 -13.80
C LYS A 213 6.17 -16.01 -12.83
N ASN A 214 6.45 -16.26 -11.56
CA ASN A 214 6.48 -15.26 -10.50
C ASN A 214 7.35 -14.02 -10.82
N THR A 215 8.53 -14.22 -11.40
CA THR A 215 9.44 -13.14 -11.81
C THR A 215 8.95 -12.35 -13.02
N ALA A 216 8.06 -12.92 -13.84
CA ALA A 216 7.43 -12.19 -14.94
C ALA A 216 6.32 -11.26 -14.43
N LEU A 217 5.62 -11.67 -13.36
CA LEU A 217 4.55 -10.88 -12.76
C LEU A 217 5.04 -9.74 -11.88
N ASN A 218 6.18 -9.89 -11.19
CA ASN A 218 6.69 -8.84 -10.31
C ASN A 218 8.17 -8.54 -10.61
N ASP A 219 8.39 -7.38 -11.22
CA ASP A 219 9.72 -6.87 -11.60
C ASP A 219 10.66 -6.69 -10.41
N LEU A 220 10.11 -6.52 -9.20
CA LEU A 220 10.88 -6.29 -7.98
C LEU A 220 11.32 -7.59 -7.31
N PHE A 221 10.91 -8.77 -7.79
CA PHE A 221 11.22 -10.01 -7.07
C PHE A 221 12.71 -10.37 -7.14
N ILE A 222 13.34 -10.28 -8.32
CA ILE A 222 14.79 -10.50 -8.44
C ILE A 222 15.60 -9.46 -7.64
N PRO A 223 15.34 -8.14 -7.76
CA PRO A 223 15.96 -7.13 -6.90
C PRO A 223 15.76 -7.40 -5.39
N CYS A 224 14.56 -7.83 -4.98
CA CYS A 224 14.27 -8.17 -3.59
C CYS A 224 15.15 -9.34 -3.13
N VAL A 225 15.31 -10.39 -3.93
CA VAL A 225 16.19 -11.53 -3.60
C VAL A 225 17.67 -11.13 -3.57
N SER A 226 18.10 -10.24 -4.47
CA SER A 226 19.47 -9.70 -4.48
C SER A 226 19.84 -9.04 -3.14
N LEU A 227 18.97 -8.14 -2.65
CA LEU A 227 19.17 -7.44 -1.38
C LEU A 227 18.88 -8.30 -0.14
N TYR A 228 17.92 -9.21 -0.24
CA TYR A 228 17.45 -10.03 0.86
C TYR A 228 17.54 -11.52 0.49
N PRO A 229 18.73 -12.15 0.55
CA PRO A 229 18.96 -13.50 0.05
C PRO A 229 18.06 -14.59 0.67
N LYS A 230 17.52 -14.38 1.87
CA LYS A 230 16.51 -15.26 2.49
C LYS A 230 15.24 -15.39 1.64
N MET A 231 14.93 -14.41 0.79
CA MET A 231 13.80 -14.45 -0.13
C MET A 231 13.97 -15.47 -1.27
N SER A 232 15.20 -15.93 -1.53
CA SER A 232 15.48 -16.92 -2.59
C SER A 232 14.72 -18.24 -2.39
N PHE A 233 14.49 -18.64 -1.14
CA PHE A 233 13.68 -19.81 -0.83
C PHE A 233 12.27 -19.68 -1.44
N PHE A 234 11.58 -18.57 -1.21
CA PHE A 234 10.23 -18.36 -1.74
C PHE A 234 10.20 -18.27 -3.26
N LEU A 235 11.20 -17.62 -3.85
CA LEU A 235 11.35 -17.55 -5.31
C LEU A 235 11.45 -18.95 -5.94
N THR A 236 12.32 -19.81 -5.40
CA THR A 236 12.55 -21.16 -5.92
C THR A 236 11.39 -22.13 -5.67
N GLN A 237 10.57 -21.87 -4.63
CA GLN A 237 9.36 -22.63 -4.32
C GLN A 237 8.11 -22.11 -5.07
N ASN A 238 8.28 -21.28 -6.10
CA ASN A 238 7.20 -20.73 -6.92
C ASN A 238 6.16 -19.92 -6.14
N TYR A 239 6.56 -19.27 -5.04
CA TYR A 239 5.73 -18.22 -4.45
C TYR A 239 5.74 -16.97 -5.34
N PHE A 240 4.72 -16.14 -5.21
CA PHE A 240 4.61 -14.81 -5.82
C PHE A 240 4.88 -13.73 -4.76
N LEU A 241 5.49 -12.62 -5.17
CA LEU A 241 5.85 -11.51 -4.28
C LEU A 241 4.78 -10.41 -4.33
N SER A 242 4.35 -9.91 -3.16
CA SER A 242 3.55 -8.67 -3.08
C SER A 242 4.44 -7.43 -2.93
N GLY A 243 4.25 -6.45 -3.81
CA GLY A 243 4.98 -5.19 -3.80
C GLY A 243 6.48 -5.40 -3.91
N SER A 244 7.25 -4.72 -3.04
CA SER A 244 8.70 -4.91 -2.91
C SER A 244 9.08 -6.01 -1.91
N GLY A 245 8.13 -6.84 -1.49
CA GLY A 245 8.29 -7.82 -0.42
C GLY A 245 8.19 -7.22 0.98
N SER A 246 8.31 -8.04 2.02
CA SER A 246 8.64 -9.49 2.00
C SER A 246 7.46 -10.46 1.90
N SER A 247 6.20 -9.99 1.92
CA SER A 247 5.06 -10.91 1.87
C SER A 247 5.00 -11.65 0.55
N VAL A 248 4.71 -12.94 0.65
CA VAL A 248 4.60 -13.83 -0.50
C VAL A 248 3.35 -14.69 -0.42
N PHE A 249 2.90 -15.19 -1.56
CA PHE A 249 1.69 -16.00 -1.64
C PHE A 249 1.79 -17.06 -2.73
N LYS A 250 0.88 -18.04 -2.68
CA LYS A 250 0.67 -19.06 -3.72
C LYS A 250 -0.82 -19.36 -3.85
N VAL A 251 -1.22 -19.97 -4.96
CA VAL A 251 -2.57 -20.53 -5.09
C VAL A 251 -2.71 -21.68 -4.10
N LYS A 252 -3.78 -21.67 -3.31
CA LYS A 252 -4.09 -22.76 -2.38
C LYS A 252 -4.47 -24.00 -3.18
N GLN A 253 -3.85 -25.14 -2.84
CA GLN A 253 -4.12 -26.44 -3.48
C GLN A 253 -5.43 -27.04 -2.98
#